data_AF-A0AAW7KNQ0-F1
#
_entry.id   AF-A0AAW7KNQ0-F1
#
_cell.length_a   1.000
_cell.length_b   1.000
_cell.length_c   1.000
_cell.angle_alpha   90.00
_cell.angle_beta   90.00
_cell.angle_gamma   90.00
#
_symmetry.space_group_name_H-M   'P 1'
#
loop_
_entity.id
_entity.type
_entity.pdbx_description
1 polymer ?
#
loop_
_entity_poly.entity_id
_entity_poly.type
_entity_poly.pdbx_seq_one_letter_code
_entity_poly.pdbx_strand_id
1 'polypeptide(L)' 'MEINKSNQSILIFVIPLLTAYFGSKVIFHLFAFEYLVFTDTFDILKLLIDISVFGVLFYISSLGVGYFIRAKT' A
#
# COMPACT_ATOMS: atom_id res chain seq x y z
N MET A 1 -19.89 0.10 -17.77
CA MET A 1 -19.08 1.33 -17.73
C MET A 1 -17.74 1.00 -18.35
N GLU A 2 -17.44 1.48 -19.56
CA GLU A 2 -16.14 1.23 -20.18
C GLU A 2 -15.04 1.93 -19.38
N ILE A 3 -14.12 1.15 -18.84
CA ILE A 3 -12.95 1.68 -18.14
C ILE A 3 -11.95 2.05 -19.23
N ASN A 4 -11.84 3.34 -19.56
CA ASN A 4 -10.83 3.79 -20.51
C ASN A 4 -9.42 3.58 -19.92
N LYS A 5 -8.39 3.56 -20.79
CA LYS A 5 -6.99 3.30 -20.40
C LYS A 5 -6.46 4.22 -19.29
N SER A 6 -6.90 5.48 -19.23
CA SER A 6 -6.55 6.42 -18.15
C SER A 6 -7.13 5.96 -16.80
N ASN A 7 -8.41 5.57 -16.78
CA ASN A 7 -9.06 5.05 -15.58
C ASN A 7 -8.41 3.75 -15.10
N GLN A 8 -7.97 2.88 -16.01
CA GLN A 8 -7.21 1.68 -15.62
C GLN A 8 -5.89 2.03 -14.92
N SER A 9 -5.12 2.99 -15.46
CA SER A 9 -3.88 3.44 -14.82
C SER A 9 -4.10 4.03 -13.44
N ILE A 10 -5.19 4.79 -13.24
CA ILE A 10 -5.55 5.33 -11.93
C ILE A 10 -5.89 4.20 -10.96
N LEU A 11 -6.69 3.21 -11.36
CA LEU A 11 -7.08 2.10 -10.49
C LEU A 11 -5.88 1.23 -10.10
N ILE A 12 -4.93 1.00 -11.01
CA ILE A 12 -3.69 0.26 -10.78
C ILE A 12 -2.81 0.94 -9.71
N PHE A 13 -2.96 2.25 -9.52
CA PHE A 13 -2.19 2.99 -8.50
C PHE A 13 -3.00 3.23 -7.21
N VAL A 14 -4.23 3.70 -7.32
CA VAL A 14 -5.06 4.10 -6.18
C VAL A 14 -5.45 2.90 -5.32
N ILE A 15 -5.82 1.76 -5.92
CA ILE A 15 -6.22 0.58 -5.14
C ILE A 15 -5.03 0.07 -4.30
N PRO A 16 -3.83 -0.15 -4.87
CA PRO A 16 -2.67 -0.52 -4.06
C PRO A 16 -2.27 0.52 -3.02
N LEU A 17 -2.38 1.81 -3.34
CA LEU A 17 -2.08 2.89 -2.41
C LEU A 17 -2.98 2.82 -1.16
N LEU A 18 -4.29 2.73 -1.37
CA LEU A 18 -5.26 2.64 -0.28
C LEU A 18 -5.09 1.33 0.52
N THR A 19 -4.87 0.22 -0.19
CA THR A 19 -4.65 -1.08 0.44
C THR A 19 -3.41 -1.07 1.33
N ALA A 20 -2.31 -0.50 0.84
CA ALA A 20 -1.07 -0.37 1.61
C ALA A 20 -1.24 0.57 2.80
N TYR A 21 -1.89 1.71 2.61
CA TYR A 21 -2.10 2.70 3.66
C TYR A 21 -2.97 2.18 4.81
N PHE A 22 -4.14 1.62 4.51
CA PHE A 22 -5.00 1.07 5.55
C PHE A 22 -4.46 -0.24 6.10
N GLY A 23 -3.89 -1.09 5.24
CA GLY A 23 -3.30 -2.36 5.64
C GLY A 23 -2.13 -2.18 6.61
N SER A 24 -1.24 -1.21 6.36
CA SER A 24 -0.12 -0.94 7.27
C SER A 24 -0.63 -0.45 8.63
N LYS A 25 -1.64 0.44 8.66
CA LYS A 25 -2.27 0.90 9.91
C LYS A 25 -2.87 -0.25 10.72
N VAL A 26 -3.56 -1.19 10.06
CA VAL A 26 -4.12 -2.38 10.72
C VAL A 26 -3.00 -3.25 11.30
N ILE A 27 -1.96 -3.56 10.50
CA ILE A 27 -0.82 -4.34 10.96
C ILE A 27 -0.16 -3.68 12.17
N PHE A 28 0.16 -2.40 12.07
CA PHE A 28 0.81 -1.68 13.17
C PHE A 28 -0.05 -1.65 14.44
N HIS A 29 -1.37 -1.51 14.31
CA HIS A 29 -2.27 -1.60 15.45
C HIS A 29 -2.24 -2.98 16.11
N LEU A 30 -2.25 -4.07 15.32
CA LEU A 30 -2.20 -5.45 15.83
C LEU A 30 -0.88 -5.78 16.55
N PHE A 31 0.23 -5.17 16.13
CA PHE A 31 1.56 -5.40 16.71
C PHE A 31 1.98 -4.30 17.70
N ALA A 32 1.08 -3.38 18.07
CA ALA A 32 1.37 -2.21 18.90
C ALA A 32 2.63 -1.43 18.42
N PHE A 33 2.81 -1.37 17.10
CA PHE A 33 3.93 -0.66 16.49
C PHE A 33 3.57 0.82 16.33
N GLU A 34 4.26 1.67 17.09
CA GLU A 34 4.11 3.11 17.01
C GLU A 34 5.40 3.76 16.48
N TYR A 35 5.24 4.42 15.34
CA TYR A 35 6.25 5.29 14.78
C TYR A 35 5.60 6.48 14.09
N LEU A 36 5.90 7.67 14.58
CA LEU A 36 5.45 8.93 14.01
C LEU A 36 6.66 9.65 13.42
N VAL A 37 6.90 9.45 12.13
CA VAL A 37 8.09 9.92 11.39
C VAL A 37 8.45 11.39 11.64
N PHE A 38 7.45 12.26 11.85
CA PHE A 38 7.65 13.70 12.00
C PHE A 38 7.71 14.19 13.44
N THR A 39 7.36 13.37 14.42
CA THR A 39 7.29 13.79 15.83
C THR A 39 8.21 12.98 16.74
N ASP A 40 8.51 11.74 16.38
CA ASP A 40 9.43 10.88 17.13
C ASP A 40 10.88 11.23 16.81
N THR A 41 11.78 10.96 17.75
CA THR A 41 13.23 10.94 17.46
C THR A 41 13.50 9.97 16.32
N PHE A 42 14.35 10.38 15.38
CA PHE A 42 14.71 9.55 14.23
C PHE A 42 15.21 8.17 14.65
N ASP A 43 14.48 7.14 14.22
CA ASP A 43 14.81 5.74 14.45
C ASP A 43 14.80 5.00 13.11
N ILE A 44 16.00 4.63 12.65
CA ILE A 44 16.20 3.99 11.35
C ILE A 44 15.51 2.62 11.26
N LEU A 45 15.43 1.88 12.37
CA LEU A 45 14.80 0.56 12.38
C LEU A 45 13.29 0.71 12.25
N LYS A 46 12.70 1.64 12.99
CA LYS A 46 11.26 1.93 12.88
C LYS A 46 10.88 2.47 11.50
N LEU A 47 11.69 3.37 10.93
CA LEU A 47 11.47 3.87 9.58
C LEU A 47 11.55 2.75 8.54
N LEU A 48 12.53 1.86 8.67
CA LEU A 48 12.68 0.72 7.78
C LEU A 48 11.47 -0.21 7.86
N ILE A 49 10.96 -0.51 9.07
CA ILE A 49 9.76 -1.32 9.26
C ILE A 49 8.54 -0.65 8.61
N ASP A 50 8.35 0.64 8.86
CA ASP A 50 7.20 1.40 8.34
C ASP A 50 7.14 1.35 6.80
N ILE A 51 8.25 1.74 6.15
CA ILE A 51 8.39 1.73 4.69
C ILE A 51 8.29 0.30 4.13
N SER A 52 8.87 -0.70 4.81
CA SER A 52 8.87 -2.08 4.32
C SER A 52 7.47 -2.69 4.33
N VAL A 53 6.72 -2.52 5.43
CA VAL A 53 5.34 -3.03 5.53
C VAL A 53 4.46 -2.37 4.47
N PHE A 54 4.56 -1.05 4.34
CA PHE A 54 3.83 -0.33 3.30
C PHE A 54 4.21 -0.81 1.89
N GLY A 55 5.51 -0.91 1.59
CA GLY A 55 6.02 -1.30 0.28
C GLY A 55 5.60 -2.71 -0.13
N VAL A 56 5.67 -3.68 0.79
CA VAL A 56 5.25 -5.07 0.54
C VAL A 56 3.75 -5.13 0.25
N LEU A 57 2.91 -4.46 1.05
CA LEU A 57 1.46 -4.41 0.82
C LEU A 57 1.13 -3.76 -0.52
N PHE A 58 1.79 -2.65 -0.86
CA PHE A 58 1.60 -1.96 -2.12
C PHE A 58 1.97 -2.87 -3.30
N TYR A 59 3.11 -3.55 -3.21
CA TYR A 59 3.58 -4.45 -4.27
C TYR A 59 2.61 -5.61 -4.49
N ILE A 60 2.21 -6.33 -3.44
CA ILE A 60 1.28 -7.45 -3.53
C ILE A 60 -0.07 -6.99 -4.08
N SER A 61 -0.58 -5.85 -3.60
CA SER A 61 -1.85 -5.30 -4.11
C SER A 61 -1.74 -4.89 -5.58
N SER A 62 -0.60 -4.36 -6.01
CA SER A 62 -0.36 -4.00 -7.42
C SER A 62 -0.39 -5.21 -8.33
N LEU A 63 0.23 -6.33 -7.90
CA LEU A 63 0.16 -7.60 -8.61
C LEU A 63 -1.28 -8.11 -8.70
N GLY A 64 -2.03 -8.07 -7.59
CA GLY A 64 -3.42 -8.52 -7.55
C GLY A 64 -4.34 -7.72 -8.48
N VAL A 65 -4.24 -6.39 -8.45
CA VAL A 65 -5.03 -5.51 -9.33
C VAL A 65 -4.63 -5.69 -10.80
N GLY A 66 -3.33 -5.78 -11.08
CA GLY A 66 -2.84 -6.04 -12.45
C GLY A 66 -3.31 -7.38 -13.01
N TYR A 67 -3.32 -8.43 -12.18
CA TYR A 67 -3.87 -9.74 -12.56
C TYR A 67 -5.37 -9.67 -12.81
N PHE A 68 -6.14 -9.03 -11.93
CA PHE A 68 -7.59 -8.91 -12.06
C PHE A 68 -8.01 -8.14 -13.32
N ILE A 69 -7.31 -7.05 -13.65
CA ILE A 69 -7.58 -6.27 -14.86
C ILE A 69 -7.27 -7.09 -16.11
N ARG A 70 -6.13 -7.80 -16.14
CA ARG A 70 -5.77 -8.70 -17.25
C ARG A 70 -6.77 -9.84 -17.43
N ALA A 71 -7.29 -10.41 -16.35
CA ALA A 71 -8.28 -11.48 -16.43
C ALA A 71 -9.64 -11.03 -16.96
N LYS A 72 -9.93 -9.71 -16.92
CA LYS A 72 -11.18 -9.11 -17.41
C LYS A 72 -11.09 -8.50 -18.82
N THR A 73 -9.91 -8.46 -19.42
CA THR A 73 -9.66 -7.95 -20.77
C THR A 73 -9.52 -9.13 -21.72
#